data_AF-A0A315X0G5-F1
#
_entry.id   AF-A0A315X0G5-F1
#
_cell.length_a   1.000
_cell.length_b   1.000
_cell.length_c   1.000
_cell.angle_alpha   90.00
_cell.angle_beta   90.00
_cell.angle_gamma   90.00
#
_symmetry.space_group_name_H-M   'P 1'
#
loop_
_entity.id
_entity.type
_entity.pdbx_description
1 polymer ?
#
loop_
_entity_poly.entity_id
_entity_poly.type
_entity_poly.pdbx_seq_one_letter_code
_entity_poly.pdbx_strand_id
1 'polypeptide(L)'
;MIYFKKIMKKILHKNEEFYGSTTLGDKGQVVIPVEARNKLKLKKGEKLLVFGAAHEMLVVSKLTNFQKMASQVTKQLASISRLVNKKK
;
A
#
# COMPACT_ATOMS: atom_id res chain seq x y z
N MET A 1 18.55 2.34 -18.44
CA MET A 1 17.74 2.57 -17.21
C MET A 1 17.05 3.94 -17.16
N ILE A 2 17.76 5.05 -17.46
CA ILE A 2 17.24 6.43 -17.36
C ILE A 2 15.98 6.66 -18.22
N TYR A 3 15.97 6.19 -19.46
CA TYR A 3 14.82 6.29 -20.36
C TYR A 3 13.59 5.54 -19.84
N PHE A 4 13.78 4.36 -19.26
CA PHE A 4 12.69 3.56 -18.68
C PHE A 4 12.03 4.28 -17.50
N LYS A 5 12.83 4.86 -16.60
CA LYS A 5 12.32 5.66 -15.48
C LYS A 5 11.50 6.87 -15.95
N LYS A 6 11.89 7.50 -17.07
CA LYS A 6 11.15 8.62 -17.68
C LYS A 6 9.82 8.17 -18.28
N ILE A 7 9.79 7.03 -18.96
CA ILE A 7 8.56 6.45 -19.53
C ILE A 7 7.59 6.06 -18.41
N MET A 8 8.07 5.34 -17.40
CA MET A 8 7.23 4.91 -16.26
C MET A 8 6.60 6.12 -15.56
N LYS A 9 7.37 7.17 -15.30
CA LYS A 9 6.85 8.44 -14.74
C LYS A 9 5.75 9.10 -15.59
N LYS A 10 5.74 8.88 -16.91
CA LYS A 10 4.73 9.45 -17.82
C LYS A 10 3.43 8.64 -17.83
N ILE A 11 3.51 7.34 -17.56
CA ILE A 11 2.37 6.41 -17.57
C ILE A 11 1.63 6.41 -16.23
N LEU A 12 2.33 6.62 -15.12
CA LEU A 12 1.77 6.61 -13.77
C LEU A 12 0.81 7.79 -13.54
N HIS A 13 -0.30 7.50 -12.87
CA HIS A 13 -1.26 8.53 -12.46
C HIS A 13 -0.71 9.40 -11.32
N LYS A 14 -1.38 10.53 -11.04
CA LYS A 14 -0.93 11.58 -10.09
C LYS A 14 -0.59 11.08 -8.66
N ASN A 15 -1.03 9.88 -8.28
CA ASN A 15 -0.82 9.29 -6.97
C ASN A 15 0.07 8.03 -6.99
N GLU A 16 0.66 7.69 -8.13
CA GLU A 16 1.49 6.50 -8.29
C GLU A 16 2.97 6.91 -8.47
N GLU A 17 3.87 6.25 -7.76
CA GLU A 17 5.30 6.54 -7.82
C GLU A 17 6.08 5.29 -8.25
N PHE A 18 6.96 5.44 -9.25
CA PHE A 18 7.88 4.39 -9.66
C PHE A 18 9.23 4.55 -8.96
N TYR A 19 9.55 3.57 -8.12
CA TYR A 19 10.76 3.57 -7.31
C TYR A 19 11.92 2.79 -7.95
N GLY A 20 11.67 2.02 -9.01
CA GLY A 20 12.68 1.22 -9.70
C GLY A 20 12.19 -0.17 -10.06
N SER A 21 13.10 -0.98 -10.60
CA SER A 21 12.92 -2.42 -10.80
C SER A 21 13.71 -3.19 -9.74
N THR A 22 13.30 -4.42 -9.47
CA THR A 22 13.97 -5.35 -8.58
C THR A 22 13.95 -6.75 -9.21
N THR A 23 14.73 -7.68 -8.69
CA THR A 23 14.77 -9.07 -9.15
C THR A 23 14.28 -10.00 -8.04
N LEU A 24 13.78 -11.17 -8.45
CA LEU A 24 13.45 -12.24 -7.53
C LEU A 24 14.75 -12.96 -7.13
N GLY A 25 15.05 -12.99 -5.84
CA GLY A 25 16.18 -13.75 -5.31
C GLY A 25 15.85 -15.24 -5.18
N ASP A 26 16.88 -16.04 -4.89
CA ASP A 26 16.80 -17.52 -4.90
C ASP A 26 15.75 -18.12 -3.95
N LYS A 27 15.34 -17.40 -2.90
CA LYS A 27 14.29 -17.85 -1.96
C LYS A 27 12.94 -17.18 -2.21
N GLY A 28 12.73 -16.60 -3.39
CA GLY A 28 11.52 -15.88 -3.74
C GLY A 28 11.39 -14.50 -3.07
N GLN A 29 12.47 -13.93 -2.53
CA GLN A 29 12.44 -12.58 -1.96
C GLN A 29 12.66 -11.49 -3.01
N VAL A 30 12.03 -10.34 -2.81
CA VAL A 30 12.29 -9.11 -3.59
C VAL A 30 12.85 -8.02 -2.67
N VAL A 31 13.78 -7.22 -3.19
CA VAL A 31 14.31 -6.07 -2.45
C VAL A 31 13.45 -4.85 -2.71
N ILE A 32 12.96 -4.20 -1.65
CA ILE A 32 12.25 -2.92 -1.75
C ILE A 32 13.29 -1.79 -1.97
N PRO A 33 13.19 -1.02 -3.06
CA PRO A 33 14.11 0.09 -3.35
C PRO A 33 14.25 1.08 -2.19
N VAL A 34 15.42 1.68 -2.04
CA VAL A 34 15.72 2.57 -0.90
C VAL A 34 14.79 3.79 -0.88
N GLU A 35 14.45 4.33 -2.05
CA GLU A 35 13.54 5.46 -2.19
C GLU A 35 12.13 5.11 -1.71
N ALA A 36 11.64 3.91 -2.03
CA ALA A 36 10.35 3.41 -1.54
C ALA A 36 10.37 3.23 -0.02
N ARG A 37 11.46 2.65 0.52
CA ARG A 37 11.63 2.48 1.98
C ARG A 37 11.59 3.81 2.72
N ASN A 38 12.28 4.82 2.20
CA ASN A 38 12.33 6.15 2.80
C ASN A 38 10.97 6.85 2.72
N LYS A 39 10.34 6.87 1.54
CA LYS A 39 9.06 7.54 1.32
C LYS A 39 7.92 6.93 2.15
N LEU A 40 7.87 5.59 2.20
CA LEU A 40 6.89 4.85 2.99
C LEU A 40 7.28 4.74 4.47
N LYS A 41 8.45 5.25 4.87
CA LYS A 41 8.98 5.18 6.24
C LYS A 41 8.97 3.73 6.77
N LEU A 42 9.40 2.78 5.94
CA LEU A 42 9.45 1.37 6.30
C LEU A 42 10.60 1.11 7.29
N LYS A 43 10.32 0.39 8.37
CA LYS A 43 11.30 0.03 9.39
C LYS A 43 11.68 -1.45 9.30
N LYS A 44 12.89 -1.78 9.74
CA LYS A 44 13.33 -3.18 9.88
C LYS A 44 12.38 -3.91 10.83
N GLY A 45 11.95 -5.12 10.46
CA GLY A 45 11.03 -5.94 11.25
C GLY A 45 9.55 -5.49 11.20
N GLU A 46 9.22 -4.44 10.44
CA GLU A 46 7.83 -4.00 10.29
C GLU A 46 7.01 -5.04 9.51
N LYS A 47 5.84 -5.40 10.04
CA LYS A 47 4.93 -6.34 9.37
C LYS A 47 4.21 -5.67 8.22
N LEU A 48 4.27 -6.31 7.05
CA LEU A 48 3.59 -5.89 5.83
C LEU A 48 2.55 -6.93 5.43
N LEU A 49 1.46 -6.44 4.85
CA LEU A 49 0.42 -7.25 4.23
C LEU A 49 0.73 -7.33 2.73
N VAL A 50 0.59 -8.52 2.16
CA VAL A 50 0.82 -8.78 0.73
C VAL A 50 -0.47 -9.30 0.13
N PHE A 51 -0.93 -8.67 -0.94
CA PHE A 51 -2.17 -9.01 -1.64
C PHE A 51 -1.88 -9.29 -3.11
N GLY A 52 -2.60 -10.25 -3.68
CA GLY A 52 -2.71 -10.37 -5.13
C GLY A 52 -3.62 -9.27 -5.67
N ALA A 53 -3.23 -8.69 -6.80
CA ALA A 53 -4.00 -7.72 -7.56
C ALA A 53 -4.17 -8.19 -9.01
N ALA A 54 -4.98 -7.47 -9.78
CA ALA A 54 -5.18 -7.77 -11.20
C ALA A 54 -3.86 -7.75 -11.99
N HIS A 55 -3.84 -8.41 -13.15
CA HIS A 55 -2.71 -8.42 -14.07
C HIS A 55 -1.39 -8.92 -13.45
N GLU A 56 -1.46 -9.97 -12.63
CA GLU A 56 -0.28 -10.62 -12.02
C GLU A 56 0.53 -9.68 -11.12
N MET A 57 -0.12 -8.67 -10.54
CA MET A 57 0.51 -7.70 -9.66
C MET A 57 0.40 -8.11 -8.19
N LEU A 58 1.41 -7.71 -7.41
CA LEU A 58 1.34 -7.76 -5.94
C LEU A 58 1.23 -6.35 -5.38
N VAL A 59 0.37 -6.18 -4.38
CA VAL A 59 0.24 -4.95 -3.60
C VAL A 59 0.73 -5.23 -2.19
N VAL A 60 1.65 -4.38 -1.72
CA VAL A 60 2.22 -4.48 -0.37
C VAL A 60 1.82 -3.24 0.44
N SER A 61 1.24 -3.44 1.62
CA SER A 61 0.79 -2.36 2.48
C SER A 61 1.23 -2.55 3.93
N LYS A 62 1.35 -1.47 4.69
CA LYS A 62 1.61 -1.53 6.13
C LYS A 62 0.39 -2.08 6.85
N LEU A 63 0.61 -2.94 7.84
CA LEU A 63 -0.45 -3.39 8.74
C LEU A 63 -1.16 -2.21 9.43
N THR A 64 -0.41 -1.15 9.77
CA THR A 64 -0.97 0.05 10.40
C THR A 64 -1.97 0.80 9.53
N ASN A 65 -1.86 0.73 8.20
CA ASN A 65 -2.85 1.32 7.30
C ASN A 65 -4.18 0.56 7.38
N PHE A 66 -4.11 -0.77 7.45
CA PHE A 66 -5.30 -1.59 7.63
C PHE A 66 -5.99 -1.32 8.97
N GLN A 67 -5.23 -1.18 10.07
CA GLN A 67 -5.76 -0.82 11.38
C GLN A 67 -6.50 0.53 11.36
N LYS A 68 -5.94 1.53 10.67
CA LYS A 68 -6.58 2.84 10.50
C LYS A 68 -7.91 2.72 9.74
N MET A 69 -7.92 1.96 8.65
CA MET A 69 -9.14 1.72 7.86
C MET A 69 -10.21 1.02 8.70
N ALA A 70 -9.86 -0.05 9.42
CA ALA A 70 -10.77 -0.77 10.29
C ALA A 70 -11.36 0.14 11.39
N SER A 71 -10.53 1.03 11.97
CA SER A 71 -10.99 2.02 12.94
C SER A 71 -12.00 3.00 12.34
N GLN A 72 -11.77 3.47 11.11
CA GLN A 72 -12.69 4.37 10.42
C GLN A 72 -14.05 3.71 10.14
N VAL A 73 -14.05 2.46 9.67
CA VAL A 73 -15.29 1.70 9.45
C VAL A 73 -16.06 1.54 10.77
N THR A 74 -15.37 1.16 11.84
CA THR A 74 -15.99 1.01 13.17
C THR A 74 -16.62 2.31 13.67
N LYS A 75 -15.94 3.45 13.46
CA LYS A 75 -16.47 4.78 13.81
C LYS A 75 -17.71 5.14 12.99
N GLN A 76 -17.72 4.83 11.70
CA GLN A 76 -18.88 5.08 10.83
C GLN A 76 -20.09 4.23 11.26
N LEU A 77 -19.87 2.94 11.55
CA LEU A 77 -20.93 2.03 12.04
C LEU A 77 -21.52 2.54 13.37
N ALA A 78 -20.68 3.00 14.30
CA ALA A 78 -21.13 3.57 15.57
C ALA A 78 -21.96 4.86 15.39
N SER A 79 -21.68 5.66 14.35
CA SER A 79 -22.48 6.85 14.05
C SER A 79 -23.84 6.47 13.44
N ILE A 80 -23.86 5.48 12.55
CA ILE A 80 -25.11 4.99 11.94
C ILE A 80 -26.03 4.40 13.02
N SER A 81 -25.50 3.57 13.93
CA SER A 81 -26.31 2.95 14.99
C SER A 81 -26.97 3.97 15.93
N ARG A 82 -26.28 5.08 16.23
CA ARG A 82 -26.84 6.18 17.02
C ARG A 82 -28.00 6.88 16.30
N LEU A 83 -27.91 7.06 14.98
CA LEU A 83 -28.98 7.69 14.20
C LEU A 83 -30.22 6.80 14.10
N VAL A 84 -30.03 5.48 13.98
CA VAL A 84 -31.13 4.50 13.96
C VAL A 84 -31.85 4.44 15.31
N ASN A 85 -31.11 4.47 16.43
CA ASN A 85 -31.70 4.42 17.77
C ASN A 85 -32.37 5.73 18.24
N LYS A 86 -32.09 6.87 17.61
CA LYS A 86 -32.67 8.18 17.99
C LYS A 86 -34.05 8.45 17.34
N LYS A 87 -34.51 7.57 16.46
CA LYS A 87 -35.82 7.64 15.78
C LYS A 87 -36.90 6.73 16.41
N LYS A 88 -36.57 6.00 17.47
CA LYS A 88 -37.53 5.38 18.38
C LYS A 88 -37.71 6.29 19.60
#